data_AF-A0A6M3LVC4-F1
#
_entry.id   AF-A0A6M3LVC4-F1
#
_cell.length_a   1.000
_cell.length_b   1.000
_cell.length_c   1.000
_cell.angle_alpha   90.00
_cell.angle_beta   90.00
_cell.angle_gamma   90.00
#
_symmetry.space_group_name_H-M   'P 1'
#
loop_
_entity.id
_entity.type
_entity.pdbx_description
1 polymer ?
#
loop_
_entity_poly.entity_id
_entity_poly.type
_entity_poly.pdbx_seq_one_letter_code
_entity_poly.pdbx_strand_id
1 'polypeptide(L)'
;MHHRAFITFKKENAENSEEARNYVLDFLTDEGFCIGGFFCCPIADWFVIGGRWSGELQNISIHKKIMEMLNKPEGEYLYSSDLEDEGNQIKIQKLWEKEGGKGINAYKRDQYENLGYDDDAMIVTEKIYNDFLKENEGTETNGESFWDLDYEEVNKDFINNKWIVVVDYHN
;
A
#
# COMPACT_ATOMS: atom_id res chain seq x y z
N MET A 1 -0.96 9.84 15.72
CA MET A 1 0.02 10.02 14.62
C MET A 1 -0.36 9.04 13.50
N HIS A 2 -0.18 9.37 12.21
CA HIS A 2 -0.49 8.41 11.15
C HIS A 2 0.67 7.44 10.94
N HIS A 3 0.32 6.17 10.75
CA HIS A 3 1.23 5.06 10.55
C HIS A 3 0.81 4.24 9.35
N ARG A 4 1.79 3.62 8.71
CA ARG A 4 1.58 2.72 7.58
C ARG A 4 1.70 1.29 8.06
N ALA A 5 0.77 0.45 7.61
CA ALA A 5 0.91 -0.99 7.68
C ALA A 5 0.75 -1.66 6.31
N PHE A 6 1.48 -2.76 6.14
CA PHE A 6 1.29 -3.70 5.05
C PHE A 6 0.63 -4.96 5.59
N ILE A 7 -0.52 -5.32 5.02
CA ILE A 7 -1.28 -6.49 5.42
C ILE A 7 -1.24 -7.54 4.32
N THR A 8 -0.80 -8.74 4.63
CA THR A 8 -0.77 -9.87 3.68
C THR A 8 -1.71 -10.98 4.08
N PHE A 9 -2.23 -11.67 3.07
CA PHE A 9 -3.07 -12.85 3.25
C PHE A 9 -3.08 -13.70 1.97
N LYS A 10 -3.50 -14.97 2.09
CA LYS A 10 -3.56 -15.91 0.96
C LYS A 10 -4.37 -15.38 -0.22
N LYS A 11 -3.81 -15.56 -1.41
CA LYS A 11 -4.41 -15.16 -2.68
C LYS A 11 -5.81 -15.73 -2.89
N GLU A 12 -6.09 -16.93 -2.38
CA GLU A 12 -7.39 -17.59 -2.54
C GLU A 12 -8.56 -16.90 -1.82
N ASN A 13 -8.28 -15.97 -0.89
CA ASN A 13 -9.32 -15.23 -0.17
C ASN A 13 -9.88 -14.02 -0.96
N ALA A 14 -9.31 -13.68 -2.12
CA ALA A 14 -9.81 -12.62 -2.98
C ALA A 14 -9.44 -12.83 -4.45
N GLU A 15 -10.39 -12.69 -5.37
CA GLU A 15 -10.17 -12.86 -6.81
C GLU A 15 -9.54 -11.62 -7.46
N ASN A 16 -9.78 -10.45 -6.88
CA ASN A 16 -9.35 -9.16 -7.40
C ASN A 16 -8.99 -8.19 -6.27
N SER A 17 -8.44 -7.04 -6.65
CA SER A 17 -7.95 -6.06 -5.68
C SER A 17 -9.08 -5.45 -4.84
N GLU A 18 -10.27 -5.24 -5.40
CA GLU A 18 -11.41 -4.72 -4.64
C GLU A 18 -11.85 -5.70 -3.53
N GLU A 19 -11.96 -6.98 -3.86
CA GLU A 19 -12.19 -8.03 -2.86
C GLU A 19 -11.09 -8.10 -1.81
N ALA A 20 -9.83 -7.92 -2.22
CA ALA A 20 -8.71 -7.93 -1.30
C ALA A 20 -8.76 -6.77 -0.29
N ARG A 21 -9.13 -5.57 -0.74
CA ARG A 21 -9.30 -4.40 0.13
C ARG A 21 -10.49 -4.57 1.07
N ASN A 22 -11.60 -5.10 0.57
CA ASN A 22 -12.77 -5.40 1.40
C ASN A 22 -12.44 -6.47 2.46
N TYR A 23 -11.72 -7.53 2.08
CA TYR A 23 -11.31 -8.59 3.00
C TYR A 23 -10.50 -8.04 4.18
N VAL A 24 -9.54 -7.15 3.91
CA VAL A 24 -8.74 -6.50 4.97
C VAL A 24 -9.57 -5.54 5.80
N LEU A 25 -10.43 -4.74 5.17
CA LEU A 25 -11.32 -3.80 5.87
C LEU A 25 -12.24 -4.54 6.86
N ASP A 26 -12.88 -5.61 6.39
CA ASP A 26 -13.78 -6.44 7.20
C ASP A 26 -13.00 -7.10 8.34
N PHE A 27 -11.86 -7.74 8.04
CA PHE A 27 -11.02 -8.39 9.05
C PHE A 27 -10.59 -7.42 10.16
N LEU A 28 -10.05 -6.26 9.82
CA LEU A 28 -9.59 -5.28 10.82
C LEU A 28 -10.74 -4.73 11.66
N THR A 29 -11.92 -4.57 11.05
CA THR A 29 -13.12 -4.10 11.75
C THR A 29 -13.60 -5.17 12.74
N ASP A 30 -13.73 -6.41 12.28
CA ASP A 30 -14.27 -7.53 13.06
C ASP A 30 -13.33 -7.95 14.20
N GLU A 31 -12.03 -7.96 13.95
CA GLU A 31 -11.01 -8.32 14.94
C GLU A 31 -10.66 -7.14 15.88
N GLY A 32 -11.39 -6.03 15.78
CA GLY A 32 -11.36 -4.95 16.76
C GLY A 32 -10.10 -4.11 16.72
N PHE A 33 -9.55 -3.84 15.52
CA PHE A 33 -8.36 -3.01 15.33
C PHE A 33 -8.48 -1.63 16.00
N CYS A 34 -9.68 -1.02 15.96
CA CYS A 34 -9.95 0.28 16.59
C CYS A 34 -10.61 0.24 17.97
N ILE A 35 -11.16 -0.90 18.39
CA ILE A 35 -11.98 -0.99 19.60
C ILE A 35 -11.40 -1.92 20.67
N GLY A 36 -10.29 -2.61 20.35
CA GLY A 36 -9.72 -3.65 21.19
C GLY A 36 -10.50 -4.96 21.07
N GLY A 37 -9.96 -5.89 20.28
CA GLY A 37 -10.47 -7.25 20.06
C GLY A 37 -9.33 -8.26 20.04
N PHE A 38 -9.10 -8.89 18.90
CA PHE A 38 -7.96 -9.77 18.60
C PHE A 38 -6.62 -9.21 19.08
N PHE A 39 -6.46 -7.89 18.90
CA PHE A 39 -5.24 -7.16 19.23
C PHE A 39 -5.03 -6.91 20.73
N CYS A 40 -5.93 -7.38 21.61
CA CYS A 40 -5.96 -7.21 23.07
C CYS A 40 -6.11 -5.75 23.56
N CYS A 41 -5.54 -4.78 22.86
CA CYS A 41 -5.81 -3.35 22.98
C CYS A 41 -6.03 -2.76 21.57
N PRO A 42 -6.77 -1.64 21.43
CA PRO A 42 -6.90 -0.98 20.14
C PRO A 42 -5.52 -0.58 19.62
N ILE A 43 -5.19 -0.99 18.40
CA ILE A 43 -3.95 -0.62 17.71
C ILE A 43 -4.06 0.80 17.14
N ALA A 44 -5.27 1.16 16.74
CA ALA A 44 -5.60 2.44 16.14
C ALA A 44 -6.86 3.05 16.79
N ASP A 45 -7.09 4.35 16.63
CA ASP A 45 -8.41 4.97 16.85
C ASP A 45 -9.20 5.11 15.53
N TRP A 46 -8.50 5.02 14.39
CA TRP A 46 -9.06 5.11 13.04
C TRP A 46 -8.12 4.47 12.01
N PHE A 47 -8.67 3.91 10.92
CA PHE A 47 -7.89 3.44 9.77
C PHE A 47 -8.64 3.57 8.45
N VAL A 48 -7.91 3.53 7.34
CA VAL A 48 -8.42 3.45 5.97
C VAL A 48 -7.47 2.66 5.08
N ILE A 49 -7.99 2.04 4.01
CA ILE A 49 -7.16 1.39 3.00
C ILE A 49 -6.46 2.43 2.12
N GLY A 50 -5.16 2.25 1.89
CA GLY A 50 -4.28 3.13 1.11
C GLY A 50 -3.93 4.43 1.84
N GLY A 51 -4.94 5.27 2.07
CA GLY A 51 -4.79 6.51 2.82
C GLY A 51 -3.75 7.48 2.23
N ARG A 52 -2.91 8.04 3.10
CA ARG A 52 -1.72 8.83 2.72
C ARG A 52 -0.69 8.08 1.89
N TRP A 53 -0.72 6.75 1.94
CA TRP A 53 0.18 5.86 1.22
C TRP A 53 -0.48 5.23 -0.02
N SER A 54 -1.61 5.77 -0.48
CA SER A 54 -2.27 5.24 -1.66
C SER A 54 -1.35 5.26 -2.90
N GLY A 55 -1.35 4.15 -3.62
CA GLY A 55 -0.53 3.88 -4.79
C GLY A 55 0.95 3.63 -4.52
N GLU A 56 1.35 3.44 -3.27
CA GLU A 56 2.71 3.10 -2.89
C GLU A 56 3.21 1.81 -3.57
N LEU A 57 2.37 0.77 -3.66
CA LEU A 57 2.75 -0.51 -4.28
C LEU A 57 3.09 -0.37 -5.78
N GLN A 58 2.34 0.46 -6.50
CA GLN A 58 2.60 0.74 -7.90
C GLN A 58 3.78 1.72 -8.08
N ASN A 59 3.90 2.71 -7.19
CA ASN A 59 4.91 3.76 -7.25
C ASN A 59 6.35 3.25 -7.21
N ILE A 60 6.62 2.08 -6.64
CA ILE A 60 7.96 1.45 -6.68
C ILE A 60 8.52 1.37 -8.11
N SER A 61 7.66 1.15 -9.10
CA SER A 61 8.06 1.03 -10.52
C SER A 61 8.23 2.36 -11.24
N ILE A 62 7.67 3.43 -10.68
CA ILE A 62 7.45 4.70 -11.37
C ILE A 62 8.19 5.85 -10.72
N HIS A 63 8.42 5.83 -9.41
CA HIS A 63 8.98 6.95 -8.65
C HIS A 63 10.32 7.42 -9.24
N LYS A 64 11.26 6.50 -9.47
CA LYS A 64 12.54 6.83 -10.12
C LYS A 64 12.36 7.48 -11.50
N LYS A 65 11.43 6.96 -12.30
CA LYS A 65 11.12 7.51 -13.63
C LYS A 65 10.48 8.90 -13.54
N ILE A 66 9.67 9.18 -12.52
CA ILE A 66 9.11 10.51 -12.26
C ILE A 66 10.25 11.48 -11.91
N MET A 67 11.16 11.09 -11.02
CA MET A 67 12.30 11.91 -10.63
C MET A 67 13.17 12.27 -11.84
N GLU A 68 13.52 11.29 -12.67
CA GLU A 68 14.26 11.48 -13.92
C GLU A 68 13.52 12.40 -14.90
N MET A 69 12.22 12.17 -15.10
CA MET A 69 11.37 12.97 -15.99
C MET A 69 11.25 14.43 -15.56
N LEU A 70 11.27 14.69 -14.25
CA LEU A 70 11.21 16.04 -13.68
C LEU A 70 12.60 16.66 -13.49
N ASN A 71 13.67 15.99 -13.94
CA ASN A 71 15.06 16.39 -13.75
C ASN A 71 15.43 16.65 -12.28
N LYS A 72 14.89 15.84 -11.38
CA LYS A 72 15.22 15.88 -9.95
C LYS A 72 16.44 15.01 -9.66
N PRO A 73 17.41 15.50 -8.86
CA PRO A 73 18.53 14.68 -8.39
C PRO A 73 18.05 13.42 -7.66
N GLU A 74 18.86 12.37 -7.73
CA GLU A 74 18.65 11.16 -6.94
C GLU A 74 18.73 11.51 -5.44
N GLY A 75 17.72 11.10 -4.67
CA GLY A 75 17.60 11.41 -3.24
C GLY A 75 16.86 12.71 -2.90
N GLU A 76 16.41 13.49 -3.89
CA GLU A 76 15.45 14.57 -3.63
C GLU A 76 14.02 14.06 -3.43
N TYR A 77 13.16 14.92 -2.88
CA TYR A 77 11.73 14.68 -2.72
C TYR A 77 10.93 15.46 -3.76
N LEU A 78 9.74 14.95 -4.11
CA LEU A 78 8.75 15.73 -4.84
C LEU A 78 8.12 16.74 -3.87
N TYR A 79 8.22 18.02 -4.21
CA TYR A 79 7.58 19.09 -3.45
C TYR A 79 6.13 19.28 -3.91
N SER A 80 5.30 19.88 -3.07
CA SER A 80 3.92 20.21 -3.45
C SER A 80 3.87 21.04 -4.74
N SER A 81 4.80 21.97 -4.93
CA SER A 81 4.91 22.76 -6.16
C SER A 81 5.17 21.92 -7.42
N ASP A 82 5.88 20.78 -7.30
CA ASP A 82 6.11 19.87 -8.43
C ASP A 82 4.81 19.14 -8.83
N LEU A 83 3.97 18.86 -7.82
CA LEU A 83 2.72 18.15 -7.95
C LEU A 83 1.53 19.08 -8.28
N GLU A 84 1.61 20.36 -7.96
CA GLU A 84 0.59 21.36 -8.29
C GLU A 84 0.71 21.87 -9.74
N ASP A 85 1.89 21.70 -10.37
CA ASP A 85 2.09 22.07 -11.77
C ASP A 85 1.29 21.14 -12.72
N GLU A 86 0.35 21.72 -13.48
CA GLU A 86 -0.51 20.97 -14.39
C GLU A 86 0.28 20.21 -15.48
N GLY A 87 1.39 20.80 -15.95
CA GLY A 87 2.26 20.17 -16.95
C GLY A 87 2.91 18.91 -16.42
N ASN A 88 3.39 18.93 -15.19
CA ASN A 88 3.94 17.78 -14.48
C ASN A 88 2.86 16.75 -14.19
N GLN A 89 1.67 17.16 -13.74
CA GLN A 89 0.56 16.24 -13.50
C GLN A 89 0.17 15.46 -14.77
N ILE A 90 0.12 16.12 -15.94
CA ILE A 90 -0.15 15.43 -17.21
C ILE A 90 0.96 14.42 -17.53
N LYS A 91 2.23 14.76 -17.29
CA LYS A 91 3.36 13.86 -17.54
C LYS A 91 3.34 12.66 -16.58
N ILE A 92 3.10 12.90 -15.30
CA ILE A 92 2.99 11.87 -14.25
C ILE A 92 1.84 10.93 -14.58
N GLN A 93 0.67 11.45 -14.95
CA GLN A 93 -0.49 10.64 -15.36
C GLN A 93 -0.19 9.77 -16.58
N LYS A 94 0.48 10.31 -17.61
CA LYS A 94 0.86 9.52 -18.79
C LYS A 94 1.84 8.39 -18.44
N LEU A 95 2.79 8.67 -17.56
CA LEU A 95 3.75 7.68 -17.09
C LEU A 95 3.05 6.62 -16.21
N TRP A 96 2.11 7.03 -15.36
CA TRP A 96 1.27 6.16 -14.55
C TRP A 96 0.56 5.11 -15.40
N GLU A 97 -0.19 5.55 -16.40
CA GLU A 97 -0.94 4.69 -17.32
C GLU A 97 -0.01 3.79 -18.13
N LYS A 98 1.13 4.32 -18.59
CA LYS A 98 2.13 3.56 -19.35
C LYS A 98 2.71 2.38 -18.55
N GLU A 99 2.86 2.55 -17.24
CA GLU A 99 3.40 1.52 -16.34
C GLU A 99 2.30 0.61 -15.77
N GLY A 100 1.07 0.70 -16.30
CA GLY A 100 -0.06 -0.16 -15.94
C GLY A 100 -0.90 0.36 -14.78
N GLY A 101 -0.61 1.56 -14.27
CA GLY A 101 -1.47 2.23 -13.29
C GLY A 101 -2.84 2.53 -13.87
N LYS A 102 -3.89 2.36 -13.06
CA LYS A 102 -5.28 2.63 -13.46
C LYS A 102 -5.80 3.91 -12.81
N GLY A 103 -6.77 4.54 -13.47
CA GLY A 103 -7.46 5.72 -12.93
C GLY A 103 -6.53 6.92 -12.72
N ILE A 104 -6.84 7.71 -11.70
CA ILE A 104 -6.06 8.90 -11.31
C ILE A 104 -4.74 8.43 -10.67
N ASN A 105 -3.62 9.07 -11.04
CA ASN A 105 -2.32 8.79 -10.43
C ASN A 105 -2.29 9.11 -8.92
N ALA A 106 -1.46 8.40 -8.17
CA ALA A 106 -1.35 8.48 -6.72
C ALA A 106 -1.29 9.91 -6.15
N TYR A 107 -0.60 10.83 -6.84
CA TYR A 107 -0.35 12.19 -6.34
C TYR A 107 -1.54 13.15 -6.49
N LYS A 108 -2.65 12.71 -7.09
CA LYS A 108 -3.86 13.52 -7.30
C LYS A 108 -5.12 12.88 -6.68
N ARG A 109 -4.96 11.79 -5.94
CA ARG A 109 -6.08 11.06 -5.33
C ARG A 109 -6.61 11.74 -4.09
N ASP A 110 -7.86 11.42 -3.77
CA ASP A 110 -8.37 11.67 -2.43
C ASP A 110 -7.78 10.63 -1.48
N GLN A 111 -7.03 11.09 -0.48
CA GLN A 111 -6.35 10.23 0.48
C GLN A 111 -7.31 9.59 1.49
N TYR A 112 -8.60 9.92 1.48
CA TYR A 112 -9.55 9.44 2.48
C TYR A 112 -10.75 8.72 1.85
N GLU A 113 -10.58 8.20 0.63
CA GLU A 113 -11.55 7.30 0.02
C GLU A 113 -11.60 5.98 0.81
N ASN A 114 -12.77 5.63 1.37
CA ASN A 114 -12.91 4.58 2.38
C ASN A 114 -12.33 3.21 2.00
N LEU A 115 -12.29 2.86 0.71
CA LEU A 115 -11.76 1.58 0.22
C LEU A 115 -10.47 1.74 -0.60
N GLY A 116 -9.88 2.93 -0.65
CA GLY A 116 -8.72 3.21 -1.48
C GLY A 116 -8.93 2.88 -2.96
N TYR A 117 -7.84 2.57 -3.65
CA TYR A 117 -7.75 2.39 -5.09
C TYR A 117 -7.25 0.99 -5.48
N ASP A 118 -7.35 0.63 -6.77
CA ASP A 118 -7.05 -0.71 -7.29
C ASP A 118 -5.61 -1.19 -7.03
N ASP A 119 -4.68 -0.27 -6.82
CA ASP A 119 -3.27 -0.50 -6.56
C ASP A 119 -2.88 -0.36 -5.08
N ASP A 120 -3.86 -0.15 -4.20
CA ASP A 120 -3.68 -0.23 -2.75
C ASP A 120 -3.75 -1.68 -2.25
N ALA A 121 -4.19 -2.60 -3.11
CA ALA A 121 -3.99 -4.03 -2.95
C ALA A 121 -3.42 -4.65 -4.23
N MET A 122 -2.35 -5.44 -4.10
CA MET A 122 -1.72 -6.11 -5.24
C MET A 122 -1.30 -7.52 -4.85
N ILE A 123 -1.19 -8.40 -5.85
CA ILE A 123 -0.48 -9.67 -5.65
C ILE A 123 0.98 -9.37 -5.38
N VAL A 124 1.56 -10.04 -4.38
CA VAL A 124 2.98 -9.92 -4.06
C VAL A 124 3.80 -10.39 -5.26
N THR A 125 4.43 -9.46 -5.96
CA THR A 125 5.40 -9.75 -7.01
C THR A 125 6.81 -9.84 -6.43
N GLU A 126 7.77 -10.36 -7.19
CA GLU A 126 9.18 -10.36 -6.76
C GLU A 126 9.68 -8.93 -6.43
N LYS A 127 9.21 -7.92 -7.17
CA LYS A 127 9.55 -6.53 -6.91
C LYS A 127 8.97 -6.04 -5.59
N ILE A 128 7.66 -6.23 -5.38
CA ILE A 128 6.98 -5.87 -4.11
C ILE A 128 7.64 -6.58 -2.93
N TYR A 129 7.96 -7.87 -3.07
CA TYR A 129 8.63 -8.63 -2.02
C TYR A 129 9.97 -8.01 -1.65
N ASN A 130 10.83 -7.76 -2.64
CA ASN A 130 12.16 -7.21 -2.41
C ASN A 130 12.13 -5.81 -1.77
N ASP A 131 11.16 -4.99 -2.14
CA ASP A 131 11.13 -3.57 -1.74
C ASP A 131 10.34 -3.31 -0.44
N PHE A 132 9.39 -4.19 -0.05
CA PHE A 132 8.58 -4.00 1.17
C PHE A 132 8.63 -5.12 2.20
N LEU A 133 8.86 -6.37 1.77
CA LEU A 133 8.68 -7.53 2.65
C LEU A 133 10.01 -8.14 3.10
N LYS A 134 11.03 -8.08 2.24
CA LYS A 134 12.31 -8.77 2.45
C LYS A 134 13.03 -8.40 3.74
N GLU A 135 12.90 -7.17 4.22
CA GLU A 135 13.50 -6.76 5.50
C GLU A 135 12.89 -7.47 6.71
N ASN A 136 11.67 -7.99 6.56
CA ASN A 136 10.94 -8.76 7.58
C ASN A 136 11.07 -10.28 7.38
N GLU A 137 11.92 -10.76 6.45
CA GLU A 137 12.09 -12.20 6.16
C GLU A 137 12.56 -12.97 7.41
N GLY A 138 11.83 -14.04 7.76
CA GLY A 138 12.09 -14.84 8.96
C GLY A 138 11.71 -14.17 10.29
N THR A 139 10.97 -13.05 10.26
CA THR A 139 10.38 -12.44 11.47
C THR A 139 8.92 -12.84 11.65
N GLU A 140 8.49 -12.96 12.90
CA GLU A 140 7.08 -13.17 13.23
C GLU A 140 6.26 -11.91 12.88
N THR A 141 5.07 -12.14 12.33
CA THR A 141 4.34 -11.19 11.49
C THR A 141 3.43 -10.22 12.24
N ASN A 142 3.75 -9.87 13.49
CA ASN A 142 2.93 -8.96 14.30
C ASN A 142 3.73 -7.75 14.79
N GLY A 143 4.28 -6.98 13.84
CA GLY A 143 4.96 -5.71 14.11
C GLY A 143 4.05 -4.49 13.96
N GLU A 144 4.55 -3.28 14.16
CA GLU A 144 3.76 -2.04 13.99
C GLU A 144 3.45 -1.72 12.51
N SER A 145 4.25 -2.24 11.57
CA SER A 145 4.19 -1.85 10.16
C SER A 145 3.86 -3.00 9.19
N PHE A 146 3.72 -4.23 9.69
CA PHE A 146 3.47 -5.41 8.87
C PHE A 146 2.66 -6.46 9.63
N TRP A 147 1.61 -6.97 9.00
CA TRP A 147 0.76 -8.05 9.49
C TRP A 147 0.49 -9.11 8.42
N ASP A 148 0.66 -10.39 8.77
CA ASP A 148 0.20 -11.49 7.94
C ASP A 148 -1.01 -12.16 8.61
N LEU A 149 -2.16 -12.12 7.94
CA LEU A 149 -3.42 -12.62 8.49
C LEU A 149 -3.48 -14.15 8.57
N ASP A 150 -2.55 -14.86 7.92
CA ASP A 150 -2.41 -16.32 8.01
C ASP A 150 -1.38 -16.75 9.06
N TYR A 151 -0.75 -15.81 9.78
CA TYR A 151 0.32 -16.07 10.77
C TYR A 151 1.54 -16.80 10.18
N GLU A 152 1.84 -16.60 8.90
CA GLU A 152 2.98 -17.21 8.24
C GLU A 152 4.19 -16.26 8.29
N GLU A 153 5.36 -16.77 8.66
CA GLU A 153 6.60 -16.00 8.58
C GLU A 153 6.85 -15.50 7.15
N VAL A 154 7.30 -14.25 7.00
CA VAL A 154 7.60 -13.69 5.69
C VAL A 154 8.68 -14.51 5.02
N ASN A 155 8.37 -15.03 3.84
CA ASN A 155 9.27 -15.81 3.02
C ASN A 155 8.92 -15.68 1.53
N LYS A 156 9.80 -16.17 0.66
CA LYS A 156 9.65 -16.04 -0.81
C LYS A 156 8.42 -16.72 -1.38
N ASP A 157 7.80 -17.68 -0.69
CA ASP A 157 6.57 -18.31 -1.16
C ASP A 157 5.38 -17.35 -1.14
N PHE A 158 5.51 -16.16 -0.51
CA PHE A 158 4.50 -15.11 -0.62
C PHE A 158 4.35 -14.61 -2.06
N ILE A 159 5.44 -14.66 -2.85
CA ILE A 159 5.45 -14.21 -4.23
C ILE A 159 4.43 -15.02 -5.05
N ASN A 160 3.49 -14.33 -5.68
CA ASN A 160 2.37 -14.84 -6.47
C ASN A 160 1.30 -15.64 -5.69
N ASN A 161 1.47 -15.85 -4.39
CA ASN A 161 0.55 -16.63 -3.55
C ASN A 161 -0.15 -15.81 -2.47
N LYS A 162 0.28 -14.56 -2.23
CA LYS A 162 -0.40 -13.64 -1.31
C LYS A 162 -0.80 -12.33 -1.96
N TRP A 163 -1.87 -11.76 -1.43
CA TRP A 163 -2.17 -10.33 -1.55
C TRP A 163 -1.32 -9.55 -0.55
N ILE A 164 -1.03 -8.29 -0.89
CA ILE A 164 -0.56 -7.26 0.04
C ILE A 164 -1.50 -6.07 -0.08
N VAL A 165 -1.86 -5.47 1.05
CA VAL A 165 -2.75 -4.31 1.15
C VAL A 165 -2.08 -3.23 1.99
N VAL A 166 -2.13 -1.99 1.52
CA VAL A 166 -1.61 -0.83 2.26
C VAL A 166 -2.72 -0.28 3.16
N VAL A 167 -2.40 -0.01 4.42
CA VAL A 167 -3.33 0.58 5.40
C VAL A 167 -2.70 1.81 6.03
N ASP A 168 -3.45 2.90 6.05
CA ASP A 168 -3.17 4.10 6.83
C ASP A 168 -3.99 4.02 8.12
N TYR A 169 -3.32 4.08 9.27
CA TYR A 169 -4.00 4.08 10.56
C TYR A 169 -3.46 5.17 11.48
N HIS A 170 -4.29 5.60 12.42
CA HIS A 170 -3.95 6.60 13.42
C HIS A 170 -3.94 5.96 14.81
N ASN A 171 -2.92 6.27 15.63
CA ASN A 171 -2.84 5.90 17.04
C ASN A 171 -2.40 7.05 17.95
#